data_AF-A0A7X7TPB4-F1
#
_entry.id   AF-A0A7X7TPB4-F1
#
_cell.length_a   1.000
_cell.length_b   1.000
_cell.length_c   1.000
_cell.angle_alpha   90.00
_cell.angle_beta   90.00
_cell.angle_gamma   90.00
#
_symmetry.space_group_name_H-M   'P 1'
#
loop_
_entity.id
_entity.type
_entity.pdbx_description
1 polymer ?
#
loop_
_entity_poly.entity_id
_entity_poly.type
_entity_poly.pdbx_seq_one_letter_code
_entity_poly.pdbx_strand_id
1 'polypeptide(L)'
;MLKHHDIIDRFIEKADSNEAFLTRNDNDDAAIDKNQMDEIPDNEIDEDKFLTETLAKIYIKQEKYEQALTIIKRLSLNFPKKNAYFADQIQFLEHLIINEKNKKQS
;
A
#
# COMPACT_ATOMS: atom_id res chain seq x y z
N MET A 1 -0.37 -13.20 -13.20
CA MET A 1 -0.12 -13.13 -11.74
C MET A 1 -0.45 -11.75 -11.15
N LEU A 2 -1.59 -11.13 -11.52
CA LEU A 2 -1.93 -9.75 -11.10
C LEU A 2 -3.10 -9.67 -10.09
N LYS A 3 -3.75 -10.80 -9.80
CA LYS A 3 -5.04 -10.83 -9.09
C LYS A 3 -4.95 -10.39 -7.63
N HIS A 4 -3.80 -10.53 -6.96
CA HIS A 4 -3.67 -10.19 -5.54
C HIS A 4 -3.53 -8.68 -5.28
N HIS A 5 -2.90 -7.94 -6.20
CA HIS A 5 -2.76 -6.49 -6.09
C HIS A 5 -4.13 -5.80 -6.08
N ASP A 6 -4.98 -6.19 -7.02
CA ASP A 6 -6.34 -5.68 -7.14
C ASP A 6 -7.20 -5.98 -5.90
N ILE A 7 -6.90 -7.03 -5.13
CA ILE A 7 -7.65 -7.36 -3.91
C ILE A 7 -7.31 -6.38 -2.79
N ILE A 8 -6.02 -6.05 -2.63
CA ILE A 8 -5.56 -5.09 -1.61
C ILE A 8 -6.12 -3.70 -1.93
N ASP A 9 -6.00 -3.27 -3.20
CA ASP A 9 -6.52 -1.97 -3.62
C ASP A 9 -8.03 -1.86 -3.42
N ARG A 10 -8.81 -2.88 -3.85
CA ARG A 10 -10.26 -2.91 -3.62
C ARG A 10 -10.63 -2.92 -2.14
N PHE A 11 -9.87 -3.66 -1.31
CA PHE A 11 -10.15 -3.75 0.12
C PHE A 11 -9.98 -2.39 0.81
N ILE A 12 -8.90 -1.66 0.47
CA ILE A 12 -8.64 -0.33 1.03
C ILE A 12 -9.64 0.71 0.52
N GLU A 13 -9.96 0.71 -0.78
CA GLU A 13 -10.99 1.61 -1.35
C GLU A 13 -12.36 1.42 -0.68
N LYS A 14 -12.72 0.16 -0.40
CA LYS A 14 -13.94 -0.20 0.32
C LYS A 14 -13.93 0.34 1.75
N ALA A 15 -12.78 0.29 2.44
CA ALA A 15 -12.62 0.80 3.80
C ALA A 15 -12.72 2.34 3.88
N ASP A 16 -12.15 3.08 2.92
CA ASP A 16 -12.23 4.55 2.84
C ASP A 16 -13.67 5.05 2.54
N SER A 17 -14.53 4.19 1.98
CA SER A 17 -15.91 4.52 1.60
C SER A 17 -16.87 4.64 2.79
N ASN A 18 -16.42 4.39 4.03
CA ASN A 18 -17.23 4.35 5.26
C ASN A 18 -18.49 3.46 5.14
N GLU A 19 -18.52 2.54 4.18
CA GLU A 19 -19.38 1.37 4.25
C GLU A 19 -18.78 0.54 5.38
N ALA A 20 -19.32 0.73 6.58
CA ALA A 20 -18.94 -0.03 7.75
C ALA A 20 -18.79 -1.48 7.30
N PHE A 21 -17.60 -2.05 7.52
CA PHE A 21 -17.34 -3.46 7.38
C PHE A 21 -18.13 -4.14 8.51
N LEU A 22 -19.45 -4.14 8.40
CA LEU A 22 -20.27 -5.13 9.03
C LEU A 22 -19.83 -6.40 8.32
N THR A 23 -18.89 -7.11 8.95
CA THR A 23 -18.97 -8.54 8.89
C THR A 23 -20.39 -8.84 9.35
N ARG A 24 -21.29 -9.00 8.39
CA ARG A 24 -22.45 -9.81 8.65
C ARG A 24 -21.84 -11.17 8.92
N ASN A 25 -21.59 -11.42 10.20
CA ASN A 25 -21.28 -12.74 10.73
C ASN A 25 -22.56 -13.56 10.52
N ASP A 26 -22.87 -13.85 9.25
CA ASP A 26 -23.73 -14.97 8.95
C ASP A 26 -22.85 -16.18 9.25
N ASN A 27 -23.19 -16.81 10.36
CA ASN A 27 -22.56 -17.99 10.91
C ASN A 27 -22.62 -19.12 9.88
N ASP A 28 -21.63 -19.19 9.00
CA ASP A 28 -21.35 -20.39 8.24
C ASP A 28 -20.22 -21.12 8.97
N ASP A 29 -20.65 -22.14 9.74
CA ASP A 29 -19.87 -23.15 10.46
C ASP A 29 -18.93 -23.96 9.53
N ALA A 30 -17.97 -23.30 8.90
CA ALA A 30 -16.80 -23.94 8.34
C ALA A 30 -15.65 -23.75 9.33
N ALA A 31 -15.36 -24.80 10.10
CA ALA A 31 -14.25 -24.87 11.04
C ALA A 31 -12.96 -24.34 10.38
N ILE A 32 -12.59 -23.10 10.70
CA ILE A 32 -11.27 -22.56 10.42
C ILE A 32 -10.35 -23.26 11.41
N ASP A 33 -9.68 -24.31 10.93
CA ASP A 33 -8.55 -24.92 11.60
C ASP A 33 -7.51 -23.83 11.88
N LYS A 34 -7.37 -23.46 13.15
CA LYS A 34 -6.45 -22.41 13.63
C LYS A 34 -4.98 -22.83 13.58
N ASN A 35 -4.64 -23.91 12.86
CA ASN A 35 -3.29 -24.44 12.75
C ASN A 35 -2.57 -24.15 11.43
N GLN A 36 -3.14 -23.35 10.52
CA GLN A 36 -2.38 -22.78 9.39
C GLN A 36 -1.97 -21.33 9.66
N MET A 37 -1.27 -21.13 10.77
CA MET A 37 -0.17 -20.16 10.81
C MET A 37 1.06 -20.93 10.34
N ASP A 38 1.03 -21.37 9.08
CA ASP A 38 2.25 -21.78 8.42
C ASP A 38 3.14 -20.53 8.40
N GLU A 39 4.20 -20.59 9.19
CA GLU A 39 5.32 -19.65 9.14
C GLU A 39 5.65 -19.41 7.67
N ILE A 40 5.23 -18.25 7.14
CA ILE A 40 5.71 -17.81 5.84
C ILE A 40 7.21 -17.63 6.06
N PRO A 41 8.07 -18.45 5.43
CA PRO A 41 9.50 -18.36 5.67
C PRO A 41 9.94 -16.93 5.34
N ASP A 42 10.50 -16.25 6.34
CA ASP A 42 10.90 -14.84 6.33
C ASP A 42 11.92 -14.50 5.21
N ASN A 43 12.40 -15.51 4.48
CA ASN A 43 13.46 -15.39 3.47
C ASN A 43 12.99 -15.15 2.04
N GLU A 44 11.69 -15.21 1.71
CA GLU A 44 11.22 -14.96 0.33
C GLU A 44 9.85 -14.24 0.26
N ILE A 45 9.52 -13.43 1.26
CA ILE A 45 8.47 -12.43 1.04
C ILE A 45 9.10 -11.35 0.17
N ASP A 46 8.93 -11.49 -1.15
CA ASP A 46 9.23 -10.45 -2.11
C ASP A 46 8.43 -9.21 -1.71
N GLU A 47 9.03 -8.32 -0.93
CA GLU A 47 8.39 -7.12 -0.37
C GLU A 47 7.72 -6.31 -1.47
N ASP A 48 8.29 -6.37 -2.68
CA ASP A 48 7.82 -5.67 -3.86
C ASP A 48 6.47 -6.18 -4.36
N LYS A 49 6.11 -7.43 -4.04
CA LYS A 49 4.84 -8.05 -4.42
C LYS A 49 3.62 -7.42 -3.74
N PHE A 50 3.82 -6.75 -2.61
CA PHE A 50 2.75 -6.10 -1.85
C PHE A 50 2.69 -4.57 -2.04
N LEU A 51 3.58 -4.02 -2.87
CA LEU A 51 3.62 -2.58 -3.12
C LEU A 51 2.54 -2.17 -4.11
N THR A 52 1.70 -1.20 -3.72
CA THR A 52 0.62 -0.66 -4.57
C THR A 52 0.56 0.86 -4.57
N GLU A 53 0.01 1.45 -5.63
CA GLU A 53 -0.21 2.91 -5.71
C GLU A 53 -1.14 3.37 -4.57
N THR A 54 -2.13 2.55 -4.20
CA THR A 54 -3.06 2.83 -3.10
C THR A 54 -2.34 2.85 -1.76
N LEU A 55 -1.44 1.88 -1.51
CA LEU A 55 -0.63 1.85 -0.30
C LEU A 55 0.26 3.11 -0.20
N ALA A 56 0.86 3.56 -1.31
CA ALA A 56 1.59 4.83 -1.34
C ALA A 56 0.69 6.02 -1.00
N LYS A 57 -0.53 6.09 -1.56
CA LYS A 57 -1.51 7.16 -1.25
C LYS A 57 -1.89 7.18 0.22
N ILE A 58 -2.07 6.02 0.85
CA ILE A 58 -2.33 5.93 2.31
C ILE A 58 -1.15 6.53 3.09
N TYR A 59 0.09 6.18 2.73
CA TYR A 59 1.26 6.74 3.40
C TYR A 59 1.38 8.26 3.23
N ILE A 60 0.98 8.80 2.07
CA ILE A 60 0.88 10.27 1.88
C ILE A 60 -0.16 10.87 2.83
N LYS A 61 -1.36 10.28 2.93
CA LYS A 61 -2.42 10.74 3.84
C LYS A 61 -1.98 10.70 5.31
N GLN A 62 -1.13 9.74 5.68
CA GLN A 62 -0.56 9.59 7.02
C GLN A 62 0.69 10.46 7.26
N GLU A 63 1.04 11.36 6.34
CA GLU A 63 2.27 12.18 6.35
C GLU A 63 3.59 11.38 6.41
N LYS A 64 3.56 10.09 6.02
CA LYS A 64 4.74 9.21 5.97
C LYS A 64 5.39 9.26 4.58
N TYR A 65 5.85 10.44 4.19
CA TYR A 65 6.26 10.71 2.80
C TYR A 65 7.47 9.89 2.34
N GLU A 66 8.45 9.61 3.20
CA GLU A 66 9.63 8.80 2.87
C GLU A 66 9.26 7.35 2.52
N GLN A 67 8.25 6.79 3.21
CA GLN A 67 7.73 5.46 2.92
C GLN A 67 6.96 5.46 1.60
N ALA A 68 6.10 6.45 1.37
CA ALA A 68 5.41 6.61 0.09
C ALA A 68 6.39 6.75 -1.08
N LEU A 69 7.46 7.53 -0.92
CA LEU A 69 8.50 7.74 -1.93
C LEU A 69 9.20 6.43 -2.31
N THR A 70 9.52 5.60 -1.32
CA THR A 70 10.13 4.29 -1.54
C THR A 70 9.24 3.38 -2.39
N ILE A 71 7.93 3.36 -2.08
CA ILE A 71 6.95 2.57 -2.85
C ILE A 71 6.85 3.05 -4.28
N ILE A 72 6.69 4.36 -4.50
CA ILE A 72 6.57 4.95 -5.84
C ILE A 72 7.84 4.68 -6.66
N LYS A 73 9.03 4.78 -6.06
CA LYS A 73 10.30 4.46 -6.74
C LYS A 73 10.36 2.98 -7.17
N ARG A 74 10.00 2.04 -6.29
CA ARG A 74 9.97 0.61 -6.63
C ARG A 74 8.93 0.31 -7.71
N LEU A 75 7.74 0.88 -7.63
CA LEU A 75 6.72 0.77 -8.69
C LEU A 75 7.22 1.31 -10.04
N SER A 76 7.96 2.41 -10.05
CA SER A 76 8.52 2.97 -11.29
C SER A 76 9.46 2.00 -12.00
N LEU A 77 10.24 1.20 -11.26
CA LEU A 77 11.13 0.18 -11.82
C LEU A 77 10.35 -0.96 -12.48
N ASN A 78 9.21 -1.35 -11.87
CA ASN A 78 8.38 -2.46 -12.34
C ASN A 78 7.42 -2.08 -13.47
N PHE A 79 7.09 -0.80 -13.62
CA PHE A 79 6.09 -0.30 -14.57
C PHE A 79 6.65 0.80 -15.50
N PRO A 80 7.65 0.49 -16.36
CA PRO A 80 8.35 1.49 -17.17
C PRO A 80 7.45 2.26 -18.15
N LYS A 81 6.31 1.68 -18.53
CA LYS A 81 5.31 2.34 -19.40
C LYS A 81 4.69 3.58 -18.76
N LYS A 82 4.74 3.71 -17.44
CA LYS A 82 4.20 4.83 -16.65
C LYS A 82 5.31 5.76 -16.12
N ASN A 83 6.52 5.71 -16.66
CA ASN A 83 7.67 6.45 -16.11
C ASN A 83 7.43 7.96 -15.95
N ALA A 84 6.77 8.62 -16.91
CA ALA A 84 6.45 10.04 -16.78
C ALA A 84 5.56 10.32 -15.57
N TYR A 85 4.51 9.52 -15.37
CA TYR A 85 3.63 9.62 -14.22
C TYR A 85 4.38 9.40 -12.89
N PHE A 86 5.23 8.38 -12.81
CA PHE A 86 6.00 8.14 -11.59
C PHE A 86 7.04 9.23 -11.32
N ALA A 87 7.64 9.81 -12.35
CA ALA A 87 8.56 10.93 -12.20
C ALA A 87 7.87 12.16 -11.59
N ASP A 88 6.63 12.44 -11.99
CA ASP A 88 5.84 13.54 -11.42
C ASP A 88 5.47 13.24 -9.95
N GLN A 89 5.05 12.00 -9.64
CA GLN A 89 4.73 11.58 -8.27
C GLN A 89 5.95 11.63 -7.34
N ILE A 90 7.14 11.27 -7.83
CA ILE A 90 8.40 11.35 -7.09
C ILE A 90 8.73 12.81 -6.76
N GLN A 91 8.67 13.70 -7.75
CA GLN A 91 8.93 15.13 -7.54
C GLN A 91 7.95 15.72 -6.52
N PHE A 92 6.67 15.40 -6.63
CA PHE A 92 5.65 15.84 -5.69
C PHE A 92 5.96 15.41 -4.24
N LEU A 93 6.34 14.15 -4.04
CA LEU A 93 6.72 13.61 -2.73
C LEU A 93 7.98 14.27 -2.17
N GLU A 94 8.99 14.52 -3.01
CA GLU A 94 10.21 15.21 -2.60
C GLU A 94 9.91 16.64 -2.12
N HIS A 95 9.01 17.35 -2.81
CA HIS A 95 8.52 18.66 -2.36
C HIS A 95 7.80 18.59 -1.00
N LEU A 96 6.95 17.58 -0.79
CA LEU A 96 6.26 17.37 0.50
C LEU A 96 7.25 17.12 1.63
N ILE A 97 8.26 16.28 1.41
CA ILE A 97 9.31 15.96 2.38
C ILE A 97 10.08 17.22 2.79
N ILE A 98 10.48 18.04 1.81
CA ILE A 98 11.20 19.29 2.07
C ILE A 98 10.33 20.24 2.90
N ASN A 99 9.06 20.41 2.53
CA ASN A 99 8.12 21.26 3.26
C ASN A 99 7.89 20.77 4.70
N GLU A 100 7.73 19.47 4.89
CA GLU A 100 7.56 18.85 6.21
C GLU A 100 8.80 19.07 7.10
N LYS A 101 10.01 18.91 6.54
CA LYS A 101 11.28 19.16 7.24
C LYS A 101 11.41 20.62 7.66
N ASN A 102 11.03 21.57 6.79
CA ASN A 102 11.03 23.00 7.13
C ASN A 102 10.03 23.35 8.24
N LYS A 103 8.84 22.73 8.24
CA LYS A 103 7.82 22.92 9.29
C LYS A 103 8.29 22.41 10.66
N LYS A 104 9.09 21.34 10.70
CA LYS A 104 9.64 20.78 11.94
C LYS A 104 10.82 21.58 12.51
N GLN A 105 11.43 22.46 11.72
CA GLN A 105 12.59 23.27 12.12
C GLN A 105 12.22 24.70 12.55
N SER A 106 10.96 25.11 12.37
CA SER A 106 10.41 26.40 12.84
C SER A 106 9.65 26.23 14.15
#